data_AF-A0A7C5KRV2-F1
#
_entry.id   AF-A0A7C5KRV2-F1
#
_cell.length_a   1.000
_cell.length_b   1.000
_cell.length_c   1.000
_cell.angle_alpha   90.00
_cell.angle_beta   90.00
_cell.angle_gamma   90.00
#
_symmetry.space_group_name_H-M   'P 1'
#
loop_
_entity.id
_entity.type
_entity.pdbx_description
1 polymer ?
#
loop_
_entity_poly.entity_id
_entity_poly.type
_entity_poly.pdbx_seq_one_letter_code
_entity_poly.pdbx_strand_id
1 'polypeptide(L)'
;MKQKIALFLSVFIVAGLLIVPLALAQDPAFDATAAEEEGYWYSRYNLGNLVMRSGLGETFMPEMEMVQKMVQMVDANPDDGDTAVPPMNASLLKSVYASGDPHYFNKFNVDDYGSQRWDPATFDTTVTTRAMGWTIIKETEWAKQFHVDNHFGTVNDNFGAQQRFAGMVLNAESKMQLQYAAQMLKNDQGLYANSDGVVDYGGNWVMLAAFSDAGALAMMENVPHSASNRYRDDKASMMFLNAADMLYTALANRAPEGVDETSLAVQGLTWFAAHATNADHQAAALAKISMLGDSLAAGSYATAADQASAIRGLLEAYRVSGNSAYLDAAAANFSALSGSYDAANGVFSSQNVYSIDNVAVIMGALNSLKLFAGDSVDQSAVENIFTGFYESAVNKSGLQLSAPPIPVAKGAFEQNEPPIFYSYPGMPAPPMAGGEFGVAPVFGTEITWDGSQWSLSNARFDAAGAMHASNEFIWFHNDEVDGFPVIKENAMMADAAPAMAAAPAALPETGAENNALAQLPLLLAIAGLLLVGGGFIALRHFAAIK
;
A
#
# COMPACT_ATOMS: atom_id res chain seq x y z
N MET A 1 8.14 81.03 -32.75
CA MET A 1 7.39 79.90 -33.34
C MET A 1 7.77 78.66 -32.55
N LYS A 2 6.90 78.14 -31.67
CA LYS A 2 6.09 76.90 -31.85
C LYS A 2 6.96 75.73 -32.37
N GLN A 3 7.08 74.53 -31.79
CA GLN A 3 6.37 73.76 -30.75
C GLN A 3 7.20 72.48 -30.46
N LYS A 4 7.33 72.10 -29.18
CA LYS A 4 7.15 70.76 -28.56
C LYS A 4 7.56 69.45 -29.30
N ILE A 5 8.24 68.55 -28.57
CA ILE A 5 8.02 67.09 -28.35
C ILE A 5 9.29 66.58 -27.62
N ALA A 6 9.29 66.50 -26.29
CA ALA A 6 8.82 65.42 -25.39
C ALA A 6 9.95 64.42 -25.04
N LEU A 7 10.32 64.52 -23.76
CA LEU A 7 11.29 63.81 -22.95
C LEU A 7 10.78 62.41 -22.60
N PHE A 8 11.63 61.37 -22.62
CA PHE A 8 11.49 60.23 -21.73
C PHE A 8 12.87 59.75 -21.25
N LEU A 9 13.09 59.93 -19.95
CA LEU A 9 14.24 59.50 -19.17
C LEU A 9 13.95 58.08 -18.67
N SER A 10 14.79 57.11 -19.01
CA SER A 10 14.71 55.76 -18.45
C SER A 10 15.49 55.71 -17.14
N VAL A 11 14.76 55.73 -16.02
CA VAL A 11 15.31 55.45 -14.67
C VAL A 11 15.30 53.94 -14.46
N PHE A 12 16.48 53.34 -14.31
CA PHE A 12 16.62 51.97 -13.81
C PHE A 12 16.30 51.95 -12.31
N ILE A 13 15.14 51.39 -11.95
CA ILE A 13 14.87 50.95 -10.58
C ILE A 13 15.28 49.47 -10.51
N VAL A 14 16.36 49.21 -9.77
CA VAL A 14 16.73 47.87 -9.31
C VAL A 14 15.71 47.48 -8.25
N ALA A 15 14.65 46.77 -8.66
CA ALA A 15 13.79 46.04 -7.74
C ALA A 15 14.46 44.70 -7.46
N GLY A 16 15.24 44.65 -6.38
CA GLY A 16 15.64 43.39 -5.77
C GLY A 16 14.37 42.69 -5.27
N LEU A 17 13.86 41.75 -6.07
CA LEU A 17 12.94 40.73 -5.61
C LEU A 17 13.71 39.88 -4.60
N LEU A 18 13.55 40.20 -3.32
CA LEU A 18 13.71 39.22 -2.26
C LEU A 18 12.72 38.10 -2.56
N ILE A 19 13.22 37.03 -3.19
CA ILE A 19 12.57 35.72 -3.12
C ILE A 19 12.72 35.32 -1.67
N VAL A 20 11.73 35.69 -0.85
CA VAL A 20 11.53 35.00 0.42
C VAL A 20 11.18 33.57 0.01
N PRO A 21 11.95 32.54 0.40
CA PRO A 21 11.48 31.18 0.22
C PRO A 21 10.15 31.11 0.95
N LEU A 22 9.06 30.92 0.20
CA LEU A 22 7.78 30.57 0.79
C LEU A 22 8.07 29.25 1.49
N ALA A 23 8.22 29.27 2.82
CA ALA A 23 8.14 28.06 3.61
C ALA A 23 6.84 27.38 3.15
N LEU A 24 6.96 26.17 2.58
CA LEU A 24 5.81 25.43 2.08
C LEU A 24 5.02 24.94 3.28
N ALA A 25 4.25 25.85 3.87
CA ALA A 25 3.29 25.53 4.91
C ALA A 25 2.44 24.33 4.43
N GLN A 26 2.13 23.44 5.36
CA GLN A 26 1.18 22.35 5.13
C GLN A 26 -0.07 22.87 4.42
N ASP A 27 -0.52 22.17 3.38
CA ASP A 27 -1.76 22.51 2.70
C ASP A 27 -2.89 22.41 3.73
N PRO A 28 -3.63 23.51 4.01
CA PRO A 28 -4.71 23.48 4.99
C PRO A 28 -5.86 22.54 4.61
N ALA A 29 -5.92 22.07 3.36
CA ALA A 29 -6.87 21.06 2.89
C ALA A 29 -6.36 19.62 3.04
N PHE A 30 -5.10 19.41 3.45
CA PHE A 30 -4.49 18.09 3.64
C PHE A 30 -4.40 17.73 5.13
N ASP A 31 -5.40 16.99 5.59
CA ASP A 31 -5.52 16.49 6.96
C ASP A 31 -5.17 14.99 7.08
N ALA A 32 -5.29 14.44 8.29
CA ALA A 32 -4.97 13.04 8.56
C ALA A 32 -5.82 12.08 7.71
N THR A 33 -7.11 12.38 7.53
CA THR A 33 -8.01 11.59 6.68
C THR A 33 -7.53 11.57 5.24
N ALA A 34 -7.11 12.73 4.69
CA ALA A 34 -6.55 12.76 3.34
C ALA A 34 -5.29 11.90 3.20
N ALA A 35 -4.40 11.88 4.21
CA ALA A 35 -3.23 11.01 4.22
C ALA A 35 -3.59 9.51 4.30
N GLU A 36 -4.59 9.15 5.10
CA GLU A 36 -5.09 7.78 5.22
C GLU A 36 -5.70 7.28 3.89
N GLU A 37 -6.54 8.10 3.27
CA GLU A 37 -7.19 7.80 2.00
C GLU A 37 -6.20 7.74 0.83
N GLU A 38 -5.27 8.71 0.73
CA GLU A 38 -4.22 8.63 -0.29
C GLU A 38 -3.33 7.42 -0.07
N GLY A 39 -3.05 7.05 1.19
CA GLY A 39 -2.32 5.84 1.53
C GLY A 39 -2.99 4.59 0.95
N TYR A 40 -4.30 4.46 1.16
CA TYR A 40 -5.11 3.40 0.56
C TYR A 40 -5.02 3.36 -0.96
N TRP A 41 -5.17 4.51 -1.63
CA TRP A 41 -5.13 4.57 -3.09
C TRP A 41 -3.75 4.33 -3.67
N TYR A 42 -2.70 4.93 -3.12
CA TYR A 42 -1.32 4.74 -3.57
C TYR A 42 -0.87 3.31 -3.33
N SER A 43 -1.30 2.69 -2.24
CA SER A 43 -1.14 1.27 -1.97
C SER A 43 -1.72 0.40 -3.10
N ARG A 44 -2.93 0.72 -3.59
CA ARG A 44 -3.58 0.03 -4.71
C ARG A 44 -2.85 0.25 -6.03
N TYR A 45 -2.46 1.50 -6.31
CA TYR A 45 -1.81 1.88 -7.56
C TYR A 45 -0.47 1.17 -7.70
N ASN A 46 0.35 1.19 -6.64
CA ASN A 46 1.64 0.53 -6.61
C ASN A 46 1.51 -0.98 -6.83
N LEU A 47 0.62 -1.64 -6.08
CA LEU A 47 0.35 -3.07 -6.25
C LEU A 47 -0.03 -3.41 -7.69
N GLY A 48 -1.10 -2.79 -8.20
CA GLY A 48 -1.64 -3.14 -9.51
C GLY A 48 -0.65 -2.88 -10.65
N ASN A 49 0.21 -1.86 -10.52
CA ASN A 49 1.22 -1.56 -11.52
C ASN A 49 2.40 -2.51 -11.47
N LEU A 50 2.83 -2.92 -10.27
CA LEU A 50 3.84 -3.95 -10.15
C LEU A 50 3.32 -5.29 -10.68
N VAL A 51 2.30 -5.88 -10.04
CA VAL A 51 2.04 -7.32 -10.17
C VAL A 51 1.25 -7.70 -11.42
N MET A 52 0.51 -6.77 -12.03
CA MET A 52 -0.32 -7.08 -13.22
C MET A 52 0.12 -6.39 -14.51
N ARG A 53 0.90 -5.30 -14.42
CA ARG A 53 1.16 -4.39 -15.56
C ARG A 53 2.62 -4.25 -15.93
N SER A 54 3.54 -4.19 -14.98
CA SER A 54 4.94 -3.83 -15.22
C SER A 54 5.69 -4.86 -16.07
N GLY A 55 5.46 -6.15 -15.81
CA GLY A 55 6.34 -7.23 -16.27
C GLY A 55 7.67 -7.32 -15.50
N LEU A 56 7.80 -6.66 -14.34
CA LEU A 56 8.99 -6.61 -13.48
C LEU A 56 9.22 -7.92 -12.71
N GLY A 57 9.35 -9.03 -13.43
CA GLY A 57 9.52 -10.34 -12.82
C GLY A 57 9.34 -11.48 -13.82
N GLU A 58 9.51 -12.71 -13.34
CA GLU A 58 9.04 -13.84 -14.13
C GLU A 58 7.52 -13.93 -14.06
N THR A 59 6.89 -14.11 -15.22
CA THR A 59 5.44 -14.03 -15.34
C THR A 59 4.81 -15.41 -15.37
N PHE A 60 3.53 -15.48 -15.02
CA PHE A 60 2.67 -16.62 -15.27
C PHE A 60 1.28 -16.14 -15.67
N MET A 61 0.48 -17.02 -16.26
CA MET A 61 -0.94 -16.77 -16.51
C MET A 61 -1.73 -18.02 -16.13
N PRO A 62 -2.80 -17.89 -15.31
CA PRO A 62 -3.72 -18.97 -15.07
C PRO A 62 -4.35 -19.46 -16.38
N GLU A 63 -4.62 -20.77 -16.44
CA GLU A 63 -5.39 -21.33 -17.54
C GLU A 63 -6.76 -20.64 -17.64
N MET A 64 -7.28 -20.48 -18.86
CA MET A 64 -8.54 -19.75 -19.09
C MET A 64 -9.73 -20.37 -18.32
N GLU A 65 -9.73 -21.68 -18.13
CA GLU A 65 -10.74 -22.37 -17.32
C GLU A 65 -10.69 -21.93 -15.84
N MET A 66 -9.50 -21.70 -15.30
CA MET A 66 -9.32 -21.19 -13.93
C MET A 66 -9.81 -19.74 -13.82
N VAL A 67 -9.50 -18.90 -14.83
CA VAL A 67 -10.00 -17.51 -14.89
C VAL A 67 -11.53 -17.49 -14.95
N GLN A 68 -12.15 -18.33 -15.78
CA GLN A 68 -13.61 -18.45 -15.87
C GLN A 68 -14.23 -18.89 -14.55
N LYS A 69 -13.61 -19.85 -13.84
CA LYS A 69 -14.04 -20.26 -12.49
C LYS A 69 -13.94 -19.10 -11.49
N MET A 70 -12.86 -18.31 -11.54
CA MET A 70 -12.73 -17.13 -10.68
C MET A 70 -13.86 -16.13 -10.92
N VAL A 71 -14.21 -15.84 -12.18
CA VAL A 71 -15.35 -14.97 -12.52
C VAL A 71 -16.66 -15.52 -11.94
N GLN A 72 -16.93 -16.82 -12.09
CA GLN A 72 -18.12 -17.47 -11.54
C GLN A 72 -18.16 -17.46 -10.00
N MET A 73 -17.01 -17.47 -9.33
CA MET A 73 -16.93 -17.47 -7.87
C MET A 73 -17.22 -16.09 -7.26
N VAL A 74 -17.14 -15.02 -8.05
CA VAL A 74 -17.28 -13.65 -7.54
C VAL A 74 -18.56 -12.95 -7.99
N ASP A 75 -19.32 -13.61 -8.87
CA ASP A 75 -20.56 -13.12 -9.45
C ASP A 75 -21.54 -14.30 -9.58
N ALA A 76 -22.57 -14.32 -8.73
CA ALA A 76 -23.60 -15.35 -8.75
C ALA A 76 -24.67 -15.10 -9.83
N ASN A 77 -24.73 -13.90 -10.43
CA ASN A 77 -25.73 -13.50 -11.40
C ASN A 77 -25.12 -12.68 -12.55
N PRO A 78 -24.54 -13.34 -13.58
CA PRO A 78 -23.84 -12.64 -14.66
C PRO A 78 -24.72 -11.79 -15.59
N ASP A 79 -26.04 -11.79 -15.37
CA ASP A 79 -27.00 -11.03 -16.19
C ASP A 79 -27.36 -9.66 -15.59
N ASP A 80 -26.85 -9.30 -14.41
CA ASP A 80 -27.17 -8.02 -13.74
C ASP A 80 -26.30 -6.82 -14.18
N GLY A 81 -25.28 -7.08 -15.01
CA GLY A 81 -24.39 -6.05 -15.54
C GLY A 81 -23.16 -5.76 -14.68
N ASP A 82 -22.95 -6.46 -13.57
CA ASP A 82 -21.74 -6.40 -12.73
C ASP A 82 -20.89 -7.66 -12.90
N THR A 83 -20.69 -8.13 -14.13
CA THR A 83 -19.77 -9.25 -14.36
C THR A 83 -18.34 -8.76 -14.51
N ALA A 84 -17.44 -9.35 -13.72
CA ALA A 84 -16.01 -9.06 -13.80
C ALA A 84 -15.43 -9.40 -15.18
N VAL A 85 -14.60 -8.49 -15.70
CA VAL A 85 -13.89 -8.67 -16.97
C VAL A 85 -12.41 -8.85 -16.66
N PRO A 86 -11.82 -10.02 -16.99
CA PRO A 86 -10.38 -10.20 -16.86
C PRO A 86 -9.63 -9.15 -17.70
N PRO A 87 -8.59 -8.51 -17.14
CA PRO A 87 -7.84 -7.49 -17.86
C PRO A 87 -7.16 -8.06 -19.11
N MET A 88 -7.20 -7.30 -20.20
CA MET A 88 -6.52 -7.65 -21.44
C MET A 88 -5.00 -7.55 -21.26
N ASN A 89 -4.28 -8.59 -21.70
CA ASN A 89 -2.82 -8.66 -21.66
C ASN A 89 -2.22 -8.39 -20.27
N ALA A 90 -2.80 -8.92 -19.19
CA ALA A 90 -2.16 -8.92 -17.89
C ALA A 90 -0.85 -9.73 -17.91
N SER A 91 0.05 -9.42 -16.97
CA SER A 91 1.30 -10.14 -16.76
C SER A 91 1.49 -10.37 -15.27
N LEU A 92 0.82 -11.40 -14.76
CA LEU A 92 0.87 -11.78 -13.35
C LEU A 92 2.28 -12.27 -12.99
N LEU A 93 2.75 -11.94 -11.80
CA LEU A 93 4.13 -12.23 -11.38
C LEU A 93 4.19 -13.50 -10.51
N LYS A 94 5.05 -14.45 -10.91
CA LYS A 94 5.43 -15.60 -10.06
C LYS A 94 6.75 -15.37 -9.31
N SER A 95 7.55 -14.41 -9.75
CA SER A 95 8.69 -13.86 -9.02
C SER A 95 8.80 -12.36 -9.28
N VAL A 96 9.42 -11.63 -8.36
CA VAL A 96 9.55 -10.17 -8.42
C VAL A 96 11.01 -9.79 -8.51
N TYR A 97 11.35 -8.99 -9.51
CA TYR A 97 12.70 -8.44 -9.68
C TYR A 97 12.92 -7.24 -8.76
N ALA A 98 14.17 -7.02 -8.35
CA ALA A 98 14.52 -6.04 -7.31
C ALA A 98 14.11 -4.61 -7.68
N SER A 99 14.38 -4.19 -8.91
CA SER A 99 14.08 -2.81 -9.33
C SER A 99 13.97 -2.65 -10.85
N GLY A 100 13.34 -1.57 -11.29
CA GLY A 100 13.22 -1.22 -12.71
C GLY A 100 12.96 0.27 -12.93
N ASP A 101 13.03 0.71 -14.19
CA ASP A 101 12.54 2.02 -14.58
C ASP A 101 11.02 1.96 -14.83
N PRO A 102 10.18 2.71 -14.08
CA PRO A 102 8.73 2.64 -14.20
C PRO A 102 8.14 3.40 -15.40
N HIS A 103 8.96 3.91 -16.33
CA HIS A 103 8.48 4.47 -17.58
C HIS A 103 7.83 3.42 -18.48
N TYR A 104 6.72 3.77 -19.12
CA TYR A 104 6.08 2.87 -20.07
C TYR A 104 6.92 2.71 -21.33
N PHE A 105 7.12 1.46 -21.75
CA PHE A 105 7.85 1.12 -22.96
C PHE A 105 7.00 1.31 -24.24
N ASN A 106 5.67 1.25 -24.10
CA ASN A 106 4.72 1.43 -25.19
C ASN A 106 3.78 2.59 -24.90
N LYS A 107 3.12 3.11 -25.96
CA LYS A 107 2.10 4.15 -25.81
C LYS A 107 0.97 3.67 -24.91
N PHE A 108 0.78 4.38 -23.79
CA PHE A 108 -0.22 4.07 -22.77
C PHE A 108 -1.63 3.94 -23.35
N ASN A 109 -2.28 2.83 -23.04
CA ASN A 109 -3.70 2.57 -23.21
C ASN A 109 -4.27 1.99 -21.90
N VAL A 110 -5.26 2.67 -21.33
CA VAL A 110 -5.87 2.29 -20.05
C VAL A 110 -6.52 0.89 -20.11
N ASP A 111 -7.05 0.51 -21.27
CA ASP A 111 -7.80 -0.74 -21.47
C ASP A 111 -6.90 -1.94 -21.81
N ASP A 112 -5.59 -1.73 -22.02
CA ASP A 112 -4.63 -2.75 -22.42
C ASP A 112 -3.42 -2.76 -21.50
N TYR A 113 -3.32 -3.76 -20.61
CA TYR A 113 -2.19 -3.84 -19.69
C TYR A 113 -0.88 -4.12 -20.41
N GLY A 114 -0.90 -4.69 -21.62
CA GLY A 114 0.30 -4.90 -22.44
C GLY A 114 0.96 -3.59 -22.87
N SER A 115 0.18 -2.51 -22.98
CA SER A 115 0.69 -1.17 -23.26
C SER A 115 1.34 -0.50 -22.04
N GLN A 116 1.13 -1.05 -20.84
CA GLN A 116 1.57 -0.52 -19.55
C GLN A 116 2.85 -1.21 -19.03
N ARG A 117 3.53 -1.98 -19.90
CA ARG A 117 4.80 -2.65 -19.59
C ARG A 117 5.94 -1.65 -19.43
N TRP A 118 6.86 -1.97 -18.55
CA TRP A 118 8.12 -1.25 -18.38
C TRP A 118 9.20 -1.87 -19.28
N ASP A 119 10.29 -1.14 -19.51
CA ASP A 119 11.38 -1.62 -20.37
C ASP A 119 12.21 -2.70 -19.65
N PRO A 120 12.21 -3.97 -20.12
CA PRO A 120 12.97 -5.04 -19.50
C PRO A 120 14.49 -4.81 -19.49
N ALA A 121 15.00 -3.96 -20.40
CA ALA A 121 16.43 -3.61 -20.42
C ALA A 121 16.87 -2.82 -19.17
N THR A 122 15.92 -2.28 -18.41
CA THR A 122 16.19 -1.47 -17.21
C THR A 122 16.12 -2.28 -15.91
N PHE A 123 15.72 -3.54 -15.98
CA PHE A 123 15.44 -4.35 -14.79
C PHE A 123 16.72 -4.80 -14.10
N ASP A 124 16.77 -4.67 -12.79
CA ASP A 124 17.63 -5.48 -11.95
C ASP A 124 16.91 -6.80 -11.69
N THR A 125 17.29 -7.83 -12.46
CA THR A 125 16.63 -9.14 -12.46
C THR A 125 16.93 -10.00 -11.23
N THR A 126 17.61 -9.46 -10.22
CA THR A 126 17.80 -10.17 -8.95
C THR A 126 16.44 -10.35 -8.29
N VAL A 127 16.06 -11.60 -7.99
CA VAL A 127 14.87 -11.88 -7.19
C VAL A 127 15.30 -11.86 -5.74
N THR A 128 14.82 -10.88 -4.98
CA THR A 128 15.19 -10.74 -3.56
C THR A 128 14.12 -11.32 -2.66
N THR A 129 14.56 -11.94 -1.57
CA THR A 129 13.65 -12.52 -0.57
C THR A 129 12.76 -11.45 0.05
N ARG A 130 13.30 -10.23 0.26
CA ARG A 130 12.55 -9.10 0.84
C ARG A 130 11.49 -8.55 -0.11
N ALA A 131 11.79 -8.38 -1.40
CA ALA A 131 10.78 -7.97 -2.39
C ALA A 131 9.66 -9.00 -2.48
N MET A 132 10.01 -10.28 -2.61
CA MET A 132 9.03 -11.37 -2.62
C MET A 132 8.15 -11.36 -1.36
N GLY A 133 8.76 -11.28 -0.17
CA GLY A 133 8.02 -11.29 1.09
C GLY A 133 7.01 -10.14 1.19
N TRP A 134 7.44 -8.91 0.89
CA TRP A 134 6.54 -7.76 0.95
C TRP A 134 5.47 -7.79 -0.14
N THR A 135 5.78 -8.25 -1.35
CA THR A 135 4.77 -8.41 -2.42
C THR A 135 3.72 -9.45 -2.03
N ILE A 136 4.12 -10.60 -1.47
CA ILE A 136 3.18 -11.64 -1.05
C ILE A 136 2.24 -11.12 0.05
N ILE A 137 2.77 -10.42 1.06
CA ILE A 137 1.94 -9.77 2.08
C ILE A 137 0.99 -8.79 1.40
N LYS A 138 1.48 -7.97 0.47
CA LYS A 138 0.67 -6.97 -0.23
C LYS A 138 -0.52 -7.57 -0.99
N GLU A 139 -0.27 -8.64 -1.73
CA GLU A 139 -1.30 -9.37 -2.46
C GLU A 139 -2.31 -10.03 -1.51
N THR A 140 -1.83 -10.57 -0.38
CA THR A 140 -2.67 -11.21 0.65
C THR A 140 -3.56 -10.18 1.35
N GLU A 141 -3.01 -9.03 1.73
CA GLU A 141 -3.73 -7.93 2.38
C GLU A 141 -4.78 -7.30 1.46
N TRP A 142 -4.45 -7.05 0.18
CA TRP A 142 -5.47 -6.57 -0.78
C TRP A 142 -6.50 -7.64 -1.14
N ALA A 143 -6.14 -8.92 -1.10
CA ALA A 143 -7.13 -9.98 -1.23
C ALA A 143 -8.13 -9.91 -0.06
N LYS A 144 -7.67 -9.71 1.19
CA LYS A 144 -8.57 -9.48 2.34
C LYS A 144 -9.44 -8.23 2.13
N GLN A 145 -8.84 -7.11 1.70
CA GLN A 145 -9.57 -5.87 1.42
C GLN A 145 -10.70 -6.10 0.41
N PHE A 146 -10.40 -6.70 -0.75
CA PHE A 146 -11.40 -7.03 -1.77
C PHE A 146 -12.36 -8.16 -1.36
N HIS A 147 -12.30 -8.62 -0.11
CA HIS A 147 -13.25 -9.54 0.48
C HIS A 147 -14.25 -8.84 1.42
N VAL A 148 -13.99 -7.60 1.86
CA VAL A 148 -14.88 -6.87 2.78
C VAL A 148 -16.27 -6.68 2.18
N ASP A 149 -17.27 -7.40 2.74
CA ASP A 149 -18.63 -7.48 2.19
C ASP A 149 -19.33 -6.11 2.21
N ASN A 150 -19.09 -5.28 3.23
CA ASN A 150 -19.71 -3.96 3.34
C ASN A 150 -19.15 -2.93 2.34
N HIS A 151 -17.93 -3.14 1.85
CA HIS A 151 -17.25 -2.22 0.92
C HIS A 151 -17.46 -2.68 -0.52
N PHE A 152 -17.27 -3.98 -0.79
CA PHE A 152 -17.30 -4.52 -2.15
C PHE A 152 -18.47 -5.45 -2.43
N GLY A 153 -19.46 -5.54 -1.53
CA GLY A 153 -20.61 -6.40 -1.69
C GLY A 153 -20.29 -7.89 -1.62
N THR A 154 -21.35 -8.70 -1.56
CA THR A 154 -21.31 -10.15 -1.66
C THR A 154 -21.45 -10.59 -3.11
N VAL A 155 -21.27 -11.89 -3.39
CA VAL A 155 -21.46 -12.46 -4.74
C VAL A 155 -22.89 -12.33 -5.29
N ASN A 156 -23.87 -11.97 -4.44
CA ASN A 156 -25.26 -11.77 -4.85
C ASN A 156 -25.60 -10.30 -5.14
N ASP A 157 -24.68 -9.38 -4.82
CA ASP A 157 -24.87 -7.95 -5.03
C ASP A 157 -24.40 -7.54 -6.43
N ASN A 158 -25.07 -6.53 -7.01
CA ASN A 158 -24.85 -6.04 -8.37
C ASN A 158 -23.78 -4.93 -8.47
N PHE A 159 -22.81 -4.97 -7.56
CA PHE A 159 -21.64 -4.10 -7.58
C PHE A 159 -20.45 -4.83 -6.95
N GLY A 160 -19.24 -4.44 -7.36
CA GLY A 160 -17.99 -4.88 -6.74
C GLY A 160 -17.42 -6.20 -7.26
N ALA A 161 -18.05 -6.86 -8.24
CA ALA A 161 -17.53 -8.12 -8.78
C ALA A 161 -16.12 -7.97 -9.37
N GLN A 162 -15.79 -6.83 -9.98
CA GLN A 162 -14.45 -6.58 -10.52
C GLN A 162 -13.39 -6.55 -9.41
N GLN A 163 -13.70 -5.94 -8.27
CA GLN A 163 -12.83 -5.90 -7.08
C GLN A 163 -12.71 -7.30 -6.48
N ARG A 164 -13.83 -8.02 -6.35
CA ARG A 164 -13.82 -9.40 -5.88
C ARG A 164 -12.98 -10.31 -6.81
N PHE A 165 -13.08 -10.13 -8.12
CA PHE A 165 -12.24 -10.83 -9.09
C PHE A 165 -10.76 -10.50 -8.90
N ALA A 166 -10.42 -9.21 -8.74
CA ALA A 166 -9.05 -8.80 -8.46
C ALA A 166 -8.48 -9.48 -7.21
N GLY A 167 -9.26 -9.59 -6.13
CA GLY A 167 -8.86 -10.33 -4.92
C GLY A 167 -8.58 -11.82 -5.18
N MET A 168 -9.35 -12.48 -6.06
CA MET A 168 -9.08 -13.87 -6.46
C MET A 168 -7.76 -14.02 -7.23
N VAL A 169 -7.46 -13.06 -8.10
CA VAL A 169 -6.20 -13.03 -8.87
C VAL A 169 -5.02 -12.80 -7.94
N LEU A 170 -5.09 -11.81 -7.05
CA LEU A 170 -4.03 -11.51 -6.08
C LEU A 170 -3.73 -12.70 -5.15
N ASN A 171 -4.78 -13.38 -4.64
CA ASN A 171 -4.60 -14.61 -3.86
C ASN A 171 -3.97 -15.76 -4.67
N ALA A 172 -4.15 -15.81 -5.99
CA ALA A 172 -3.48 -16.78 -6.84
C ALA A 172 -2.02 -16.41 -7.10
N GLU A 173 -1.71 -15.12 -7.27
CA GLU A 173 -0.34 -14.60 -7.38
C GLU A 173 0.46 -14.89 -6.12
N SER A 174 -0.09 -14.60 -4.93
CA SER A 174 0.60 -14.82 -3.66
C SER A 174 0.94 -16.30 -3.44
N LYS A 175 0.00 -17.20 -3.77
CA LYS A 175 0.22 -18.65 -3.78
C LYS A 175 1.33 -19.07 -4.72
N MET A 176 1.36 -18.51 -5.92
CA MET A 176 2.39 -18.82 -6.93
C MET A 176 3.76 -18.33 -6.49
N GLN A 177 3.85 -17.13 -5.93
CA GLN A 177 5.07 -16.54 -5.41
C GLN A 177 5.63 -17.30 -4.21
N LEU A 178 4.77 -17.74 -3.28
CA LEU A 178 5.17 -18.61 -2.16
C LEU A 178 5.71 -19.96 -2.64
N GLN A 179 5.08 -20.56 -3.66
CA GLN A 179 5.56 -21.79 -4.28
C GLN A 179 6.90 -21.59 -4.98
N TYR A 180 7.07 -20.49 -5.72
CA TYR A 180 8.34 -20.12 -6.34
C TYR A 180 9.44 -19.98 -5.28
N ALA A 181 9.21 -19.21 -4.22
CA ALA A 181 10.17 -19.02 -3.15
C ALA A 181 10.58 -20.36 -2.52
N ALA A 182 9.61 -21.24 -2.22
CA ALA A 182 9.88 -22.55 -1.63
C ALA A 182 10.67 -23.50 -2.53
N GLN A 183 10.55 -23.35 -3.86
CA GLN A 183 11.21 -24.23 -4.84
C GLN A 183 12.56 -23.69 -5.31
N MET A 184 12.68 -22.37 -5.46
CA MET A 184 13.78 -21.73 -6.18
C MET A 184 14.73 -20.95 -5.27
N LEU A 185 14.25 -20.44 -4.14
CA LEU A 185 15.02 -19.55 -3.26
C LEU A 185 15.48 -20.23 -1.98
N LYS A 186 14.79 -21.30 -1.55
CA LYS A 186 15.13 -22.04 -0.33
C LYS A 186 16.47 -22.77 -0.47
N ASN A 187 17.38 -22.54 0.46
CA ASN A 187 18.68 -23.21 0.56
C ASN A 187 18.67 -24.43 1.48
N ASP A 188 19.81 -25.12 1.58
CA ASP A 188 19.97 -26.34 2.37
C ASP A 188 19.79 -26.13 3.89
N GLN A 189 19.95 -24.89 4.37
CA GLN A 189 19.74 -24.50 5.76
C GLN A 189 18.26 -24.20 6.05
N GLY A 190 17.39 -24.23 5.04
CA GLY A 190 15.98 -23.88 5.16
C GLY A 190 15.69 -22.38 5.17
N LEU A 191 16.69 -21.55 4.89
CA LEU A 191 16.54 -20.11 4.68
C LEU A 191 16.26 -19.83 3.20
N TYR A 192 15.70 -18.68 2.90
CA TYR A 192 15.43 -18.20 1.54
C TYR A 192 16.55 -17.22 1.15
N ALA A 193 17.31 -17.58 0.13
CA ALA A 193 18.34 -16.74 -0.45
C ALA A 193 17.79 -16.00 -1.68
N ASN A 194 18.35 -14.84 -1.97
CA ASN A 194 18.13 -14.15 -3.24
C ASN A 194 18.58 -15.05 -4.41
N SER A 195 18.17 -14.73 -5.64
CA SER A 195 18.55 -15.50 -6.82
C SER A 195 20.06 -15.51 -7.12
N ASP A 196 20.82 -14.60 -6.52
CA ASP A 196 22.29 -14.55 -6.55
C ASP A 196 22.97 -15.38 -5.43
N GLY A 197 22.18 -15.99 -4.54
CA GLY A 197 22.63 -16.80 -3.41
C GLY A 197 22.88 -16.04 -2.11
N VAL A 198 22.71 -14.70 -2.09
CA VAL A 198 22.86 -13.91 -0.86
C VAL A 198 21.65 -14.11 0.06
N VAL A 199 21.92 -14.35 1.35
CA VAL A 199 20.87 -14.44 2.38
C VAL A 199 20.62 -13.07 2.98
N ASP A 200 19.45 -12.49 2.69
CA ASP A 200 18.93 -11.32 3.40
C ASP A 200 18.10 -11.78 4.61
N TYR A 201 18.64 -11.63 5.81
CA TYR A 201 17.93 -12.04 7.03
C TYR A 201 16.69 -11.20 7.31
N GLY A 202 16.71 -9.89 7.06
CA GLY A 202 15.51 -9.05 7.15
C GLY A 202 14.42 -9.54 6.21
N GLY A 203 14.80 -9.86 4.96
CA GLY A 203 13.91 -10.50 4.00
C GLY A 203 13.35 -11.85 4.47
N ASN A 204 14.12 -12.66 5.18
CA ASN A 204 13.64 -13.92 5.74
C ASN A 204 12.62 -13.72 6.88
N TRP A 205 12.76 -12.68 7.70
CA TRP A 205 11.74 -12.33 8.70
C TRP A 205 10.43 -11.86 8.05
N VAL A 206 10.52 -11.09 6.96
CA VAL A 206 9.35 -10.71 6.15
C VAL A 206 8.72 -11.94 5.48
N MET A 207 9.53 -12.85 4.94
CA MET A 207 9.05 -14.11 4.35
C MET A 207 8.35 -15.00 5.40
N LEU A 208 8.80 -14.98 6.65
CA LEU A 208 8.13 -15.67 7.75
C LEU A 208 6.71 -15.10 7.98
N ALA A 209 6.56 -13.77 7.96
CA ALA A 209 5.24 -13.14 8.00
C ALA A 209 4.40 -13.55 6.79
N ALA A 210 4.97 -13.50 5.58
CA ALA A 210 4.27 -13.83 4.34
C ALA A 210 3.70 -15.26 4.32
N PHE A 211 4.50 -16.27 4.73
CA PHE A 211 4.01 -17.66 4.85
C PHE A 211 2.93 -17.80 5.91
N SER A 212 3.09 -17.12 7.04
CA SER A 212 2.15 -17.20 8.17
C SER A 212 0.80 -16.58 7.80
N ASP A 213 0.83 -15.41 7.18
CA ASP A 213 -0.35 -14.65 6.80
C ASP A 213 -1.15 -15.33 5.68
N ALA A 214 -0.51 -15.62 4.54
CA ALA A 214 -1.17 -16.31 3.43
C ALA A 214 -1.63 -17.73 3.81
N GLY A 215 -0.85 -18.42 4.65
CA GLY A 215 -1.22 -19.72 5.20
C GLY A 215 -2.47 -19.64 6.08
N ALA A 216 -2.57 -18.61 6.93
CA ALA A 216 -3.75 -18.36 7.74
C ALA A 216 -4.96 -18.01 6.88
N LEU A 217 -4.82 -17.07 5.94
CA LEU A 217 -5.89 -16.68 5.02
C LEU A 217 -6.51 -17.88 4.31
N ALA A 218 -5.68 -18.81 3.86
CA ALA A 218 -6.13 -20.02 3.17
C ALA A 218 -6.87 -21.03 4.05
N MET A 219 -6.88 -20.93 5.38
CA MET A 219 -7.63 -21.85 6.26
C MET A 219 -8.77 -21.21 7.05
N MET A 220 -8.86 -19.88 7.10
CA MET A 220 -9.93 -19.23 7.85
C MET A 220 -11.30 -19.66 7.31
N GLU A 221 -12.26 -19.86 8.22
CA GLU A 221 -13.65 -20.13 7.82
C GLU A 221 -14.24 -18.92 7.11
N ASN A 222 -14.03 -17.74 7.69
CA ASN A 222 -14.45 -16.45 7.17
C ASN A 222 -13.28 -15.47 7.19
N VAL A 223 -13.16 -14.65 6.14
CA VAL A 223 -12.27 -13.48 6.17
C VAL A 223 -12.89 -12.43 7.10
N PRO A 224 -12.10 -11.63 7.86
CA PRO A 224 -12.64 -10.49 8.59
C PRO A 224 -13.60 -9.65 7.74
N HIS A 225 -14.64 -9.12 8.38
CA HIS A 225 -15.70 -8.32 7.73
C HIS A 225 -16.46 -9.03 6.60
N SER A 226 -16.41 -10.37 6.57
CA SER A 226 -17.02 -11.17 5.53
C SER A 226 -17.77 -12.37 6.09
N ALA A 227 -18.86 -12.77 5.43
CA ALA A 227 -19.66 -13.94 5.82
C ALA A 227 -19.06 -15.28 5.37
N SER A 228 -17.98 -15.25 4.58
CA SER A 228 -17.34 -16.45 4.03
C SER A 228 -15.86 -16.22 3.74
N ASN A 229 -15.16 -17.26 3.26
CA ASN A 229 -13.81 -17.16 2.72
C ASN A 229 -13.71 -17.85 1.36
N ARG A 230 -13.74 -17.07 0.28
CA ARG A 230 -13.61 -17.58 -1.09
C ARG A 230 -12.18 -17.99 -1.47
N TYR A 231 -11.20 -17.69 -0.63
CA TYR A 231 -9.79 -18.03 -0.82
C TYR A 231 -9.39 -19.36 -0.18
N ARG A 232 -10.30 -19.95 0.62
CA ARG A 232 -10.04 -21.14 1.43
C ARG A 232 -9.50 -22.29 0.57
N ASP A 233 -8.36 -22.80 1.01
CA ASP A 233 -7.59 -23.86 0.38
C ASP A 233 -6.74 -24.55 1.44
N ASP A 234 -7.35 -25.52 2.12
CA ASP A 234 -6.75 -26.22 3.26
C ASP A 234 -5.40 -26.88 2.89
N LYS A 235 -5.20 -27.28 1.62
CA LYS A 235 -3.94 -27.87 1.15
C LYS A 235 -2.84 -26.83 1.03
N ALA A 236 -3.14 -25.68 0.41
CA ALA A 236 -2.19 -24.58 0.33
C ALA A 236 -1.86 -24.05 1.72
N SER A 237 -2.86 -23.91 2.59
CA SER A 237 -2.65 -23.50 3.99
C SER A 237 -1.67 -24.43 4.71
N MET A 238 -1.90 -25.75 4.69
CA MET A 238 -0.96 -26.71 5.30
C MET A 238 0.45 -26.60 4.72
N MET A 239 0.59 -26.39 3.41
CA MET A 239 1.90 -26.23 2.77
C MET A 239 2.62 -24.98 3.30
N PHE A 240 1.93 -23.85 3.38
CA PHE A 240 2.53 -22.57 3.75
C PHE A 240 2.80 -22.46 5.24
N LEU A 241 1.90 -22.94 6.10
CA LEU A 241 2.13 -22.96 7.55
C LEU A 241 3.28 -23.91 7.93
N ASN A 242 3.39 -25.07 7.26
CA ASN A 242 4.56 -25.93 7.43
C ASN A 242 5.86 -25.26 6.97
N ALA A 243 5.81 -24.48 5.87
CA ALA A 243 6.97 -23.71 5.42
C ALA A 243 7.35 -22.61 6.43
N ALA A 244 6.38 -21.94 7.04
CA ALA A 244 6.60 -20.99 8.14
C ALA A 244 7.30 -21.67 9.33
N ASP A 245 6.83 -22.85 9.76
CA ASP A 245 7.45 -23.62 10.84
C ASP A 245 8.90 -24.03 10.53
N MET A 246 9.18 -24.44 9.29
CA MET A 246 10.55 -24.75 8.85
C MET A 246 11.44 -23.50 8.85
N LEU A 247 10.93 -22.37 8.36
CA LEU A 247 11.68 -21.12 8.32
C LEU A 247 11.93 -20.57 9.72
N TYR A 248 10.93 -20.61 10.60
CA TYR A 248 11.10 -20.28 12.02
C TYR A 248 12.22 -21.12 12.65
N THR A 249 12.25 -22.42 12.38
CA THR A 249 13.31 -23.32 12.88
C THR A 249 14.70 -22.89 12.39
N ALA A 250 14.83 -22.52 11.12
CA ALA A 250 16.09 -22.03 10.55
C ALA A 250 16.54 -20.69 11.16
N LEU A 251 15.57 -19.85 11.55
CA LEU A 251 15.80 -18.53 12.15
C LEU A 251 15.88 -18.56 13.69
N ALA A 252 15.58 -19.69 14.35
CA ALA A 252 15.42 -19.77 15.79
C ALA A 252 16.65 -19.26 16.56
N ASN A 253 17.85 -19.58 16.07
CA ASN A 253 19.12 -19.18 16.68
C ASN A 253 19.71 -17.88 16.10
N ARG A 254 19.06 -17.24 15.12
CA ARG A 254 19.52 -15.96 14.56
C ARG A 254 19.37 -14.86 15.62
N ALA A 255 20.47 -14.20 15.95
CA ALA A 255 20.48 -12.90 16.62
C ALA A 255 20.46 -11.82 15.54
N PRO A 256 19.37 -11.02 15.40
CA PRO A 256 19.28 -9.98 14.38
C PRO A 256 20.37 -8.92 14.51
N GLU A 257 20.78 -8.35 13.39
CA GLU A 257 21.79 -7.28 13.32
C GLU A 257 21.14 -5.92 13.04
N GLY A 258 21.39 -4.96 13.92
CA GLY A 258 20.85 -3.60 13.78
C GLY A 258 19.35 -3.50 14.11
N VAL A 259 18.85 -2.28 14.14
CA VAL A 259 17.47 -1.98 14.54
C VAL A 259 16.45 -2.43 13.49
N ASP A 260 16.80 -2.32 12.21
CA ASP A 260 15.95 -2.75 11.09
C ASP A 260 15.62 -4.24 11.16
N GLU A 261 16.65 -5.10 11.13
CA GLU A 261 16.43 -6.55 11.20
C GLU A 261 15.75 -6.95 12.52
N THR A 262 16.08 -6.28 13.64
CA THR A 262 15.45 -6.56 14.93
C THR A 262 13.95 -6.24 14.90
N SER A 263 13.56 -5.10 14.32
CA SER A 263 12.15 -4.71 14.19
C SER A 263 11.38 -5.67 13.27
N LEU A 264 11.95 -5.99 12.10
CA LEU A 264 11.37 -6.96 11.17
C LEU A 264 11.26 -8.35 11.80
N ALA A 265 12.24 -8.77 12.61
CA ALA A 265 12.20 -10.03 13.33
C ALA A 265 11.05 -10.07 14.34
N VAL A 266 10.83 -8.99 15.09
CA VAL A 266 9.68 -8.90 16.02
C VAL A 266 8.36 -9.02 15.24
N GLN A 267 8.19 -8.24 14.16
CA GLN A 267 6.97 -8.28 13.33
C GLN A 267 6.74 -9.66 12.71
N GLY A 268 7.77 -10.27 12.10
CA GLY A 268 7.69 -11.60 11.52
C GLY A 268 7.36 -12.69 12.54
N LEU A 269 7.92 -12.59 13.75
CA LEU A 269 7.59 -13.49 14.85
C LEU A 269 6.18 -13.27 15.38
N THR A 270 5.63 -12.05 15.39
CA THR A 270 4.24 -11.78 15.76
C THR A 270 3.28 -12.48 14.80
N TRP A 271 3.48 -12.31 13.49
CA TRP A 271 2.69 -13.01 12.46
C TRP A 271 2.79 -14.53 12.58
N PHE A 272 3.99 -15.05 12.79
CA PHE A 272 4.20 -16.46 13.04
C PHE A 272 3.47 -16.93 14.30
N ALA A 273 3.64 -16.25 15.42
CA ALA A 273 3.05 -16.64 16.70
C ALA A 273 1.51 -16.59 16.67
N ALA A 274 0.90 -15.68 15.91
CA ALA A 274 -0.55 -15.62 15.75
C ALA A 274 -1.15 -16.86 15.04
N HIS A 275 -0.34 -17.53 14.21
CA HIS A 275 -0.78 -18.62 13.32
C HIS A 275 0.02 -19.91 13.46
N ALA A 276 0.93 -19.98 14.43
CA ALA A 276 1.75 -21.15 14.69
C ALA A 276 0.88 -22.37 14.97
N THR A 277 1.18 -23.48 14.28
CA THR A 277 0.46 -24.74 14.44
C THR A 277 1.03 -25.58 15.59
N ASN A 278 2.23 -25.23 16.05
CA ASN A 278 2.93 -25.87 17.15
C ASN A 278 3.00 -24.92 18.36
N ALA A 279 2.42 -25.34 19.48
CA ALA A 279 2.39 -24.56 20.72
C ALA A 279 3.78 -24.28 21.31
N ASP A 280 4.73 -25.20 21.18
CA ASP A 280 6.11 -25.00 21.65
C ASP A 280 6.82 -23.94 20.80
N HIS A 281 6.60 -23.96 19.48
CA HIS A 281 7.11 -22.92 18.58
C HIS A 281 6.48 -21.56 18.86
N GLN A 282 5.16 -21.53 19.11
CA GLN A 282 4.46 -20.31 19.48
C GLN A 282 5.05 -19.70 20.76
N ALA A 283 5.19 -20.50 21.82
CA ALA A 283 5.77 -20.05 23.08
C ALA A 283 7.22 -19.58 22.92
N ALA A 284 8.02 -20.29 22.13
CA ALA A 284 9.42 -19.90 21.87
C ALA A 284 9.52 -18.62 21.00
N ALA A 285 8.60 -18.42 20.05
CA ALA A 285 8.51 -17.18 19.28
C ALA A 285 8.15 -15.99 20.19
N LEU A 286 7.15 -16.14 21.06
CA LEU A 286 6.78 -15.13 22.06
C LEU A 286 7.93 -14.76 22.99
N ALA A 287 8.66 -15.76 23.50
CA ALA A 287 9.84 -15.52 24.33
C ALA A 287 10.95 -14.78 23.57
N LYS A 288 11.14 -15.10 22.28
CA LYS A 288 12.09 -14.40 21.41
C LYS A 288 11.66 -12.97 21.13
N ILE A 289 10.36 -12.70 20.94
CA ILE A 289 9.85 -11.32 20.81
C ILE A 289 10.20 -10.49 22.05
N SER A 290 9.99 -11.00 23.27
CA SER A 290 10.39 -10.29 24.49
C SER A 290 11.89 -10.03 24.56
N MET A 291 12.74 -11.01 24.22
CA MET A 291 14.20 -10.82 24.17
C MET A 291 14.60 -9.71 23.19
N LEU A 292 14.00 -9.67 22.00
CA LEU A 292 14.26 -8.63 21.01
C LEU A 292 13.70 -7.27 21.46
N GLY A 293 12.54 -7.26 22.12
CA GLY A 293 11.98 -6.07 22.77
C GLY A 293 12.92 -5.48 23.82
N ASP A 294 13.54 -6.31 24.66
CA ASP A 294 14.57 -5.88 25.62
C ASP A 294 15.78 -5.26 24.91
N SER A 295 16.22 -5.86 23.81
CA SER A 295 17.32 -5.33 22.98
C SER A 295 16.94 -3.99 22.36
N LEU A 296 15.72 -3.83 21.86
CA LEU A 296 15.23 -2.57 21.30
C LEU A 296 15.12 -1.48 22.37
N ALA A 297 14.64 -1.83 23.56
CA ALA A 297 14.47 -0.89 24.67
C ALA A 297 15.82 -0.38 25.22
N ALA A 298 16.86 -1.20 25.16
CA ALA A 298 18.22 -0.84 25.56
C ALA A 298 19.01 -0.07 24.49
N GLY A 299 18.49 0.01 23.25
CA GLY A 299 19.16 0.64 22.12
C GLY A 299 19.15 2.17 22.16
N SER A 300 20.00 2.78 21.33
CA SER A 300 20.00 4.21 21.04
C SER A 300 20.11 4.40 19.54
N TYR A 301 19.27 5.28 19.00
CA TYR A 301 18.98 5.35 17.56
C TYR A 301 19.22 6.76 17.05
N ALA A 302 19.98 6.86 15.96
CA ALA A 302 20.53 8.12 15.48
C ALA A 302 19.62 8.82 14.46
N THR A 303 18.96 8.05 13.60
CA THR A 303 18.12 8.58 12.51
C THR A 303 16.64 8.45 12.84
N ALA A 304 15.80 9.24 12.15
CA ALA A 304 14.35 9.13 12.25
C ALA A 304 13.86 7.72 11.89
N ALA A 305 14.43 7.12 10.83
CA ALA A 305 14.11 5.74 10.45
C ALA A 305 14.52 4.72 11.51
N ASP A 306 15.70 4.83 12.13
CA ASP A 306 16.12 3.92 13.20
C ASP A 306 15.19 4.02 14.42
N GLN A 307 14.81 5.24 14.80
CA GLN A 307 13.86 5.49 15.89
C GLN A 307 12.49 4.89 15.57
N ALA A 308 12.02 5.06 14.34
CA ALA A 308 10.77 4.48 13.87
C ALA A 308 10.80 2.94 13.84
N SER A 309 11.89 2.33 13.35
CA SER A 309 12.07 0.87 13.43
C SER A 309 11.98 0.37 14.86
N ALA A 310 12.64 1.06 15.81
CA ALA A 310 12.55 0.73 17.22
C ALA A 310 11.13 0.85 17.77
N ILE A 311 10.42 1.94 17.49
CA ILE A 311 9.02 2.16 17.90
C ILE A 311 8.12 1.03 17.38
N ARG A 312 8.19 0.74 16.07
CA ARG A 312 7.37 -0.30 15.43
C ARG A 312 7.58 -1.67 16.08
N GLY A 313 8.82 -2.05 16.35
CA GLY A 313 9.15 -3.33 17.01
C GLY A 313 8.78 -3.35 18.50
N LEU A 314 8.98 -2.24 19.23
CA LEU A 314 8.63 -2.14 20.64
C LEU A 314 7.12 -2.20 20.88
N LEU A 315 6.32 -1.59 20.00
CA LEU A 315 4.86 -1.65 20.10
C LEU A 315 4.31 -3.05 19.81
N GLU A 316 4.90 -3.79 18.88
CA GLU A 316 4.58 -5.20 18.70
C GLU A 316 4.95 -6.04 19.92
N ALA A 317 6.17 -5.85 20.45
CA ALA A 317 6.61 -6.52 21.65
C ALA A 317 5.67 -6.22 22.84
N TYR A 318 5.23 -4.97 22.98
CA TYR A 318 4.23 -4.56 23.97
C TYR A 318 2.90 -5.28 23.75
N ARG A 319 2.33 -5.23 22.53
CA ARG A 319 1.04 -5.86 22.20
C ARG A 319 1.00 -7.34 22.54
N VAL A 320 2.07 -8.08 22.25
CA VAL A 320 2.10 -9.53 22.47
C VAL A 320 2.46 -9.94 23.88
N SER A 321 3.18 -9.10 24.64
CA SER A 321 3.64 -9.45 25.99
C SER A 321 2.87 -8.77 27.12
N GLY A 322 2.19 -7.65 26.84
CA GLY A 322 1.61 -6.78 27.85
C GLY A 322 2.64 -6.04 28.72
N ASN A 323 3.94 -6.12 28.39
CA ASN A 323 4.99 -5.50 29.19
C ASN A 323 5.08 -3.99 28.91
N SER A 324 4.60 -3.18 29.85
CA SER A 324 4.58 -1.71 29.72
C SER A 324 5.96 -1.08 29.53
N ALA A 325 7.05 -1.76 29.92
CA ALA A 325 8.40 -1.26 29.70
C ALA A 325 8.70 -1.06 28.19
N TYR A 326 8.12 -1.88 27.32
CA TYR A 326 8.26 -1.71 25.87
C TYR A 326 7.47 -0.51 25.36
N LEU A 327 6.26 -0.27 25.90
CA LEU A 327 5.48 0.93 25.59
C LEU A 327 6.19 2.21 26.07
N ASP A 328 6.76 2.20 27.28
CA ASP A 328 7.54 3.32 27.81
C ASP A 328 8.77 3.61 26.94
N ALA A 329 9.46 2.56 26.48
CA ALA A 329 10.59 2.69 25.55
C ALA A 329 10.16 3.21 24.17
N ALA A 330 9.00 2.77 23.65
CA ALA A 330 8.45 3.30 22.40
C ALA A 330 8.11 4.80 22.54
N ALA A 331 7.50 5.20 23.66
CA ALA A 331 7.19 6.59 23.96
C ALA A 331 8.46 7.46 24.09
N ALA A 332 9.52 6.95 24.71
CA ALA A 332 10.82 7.63 24.78
C ALA A 332 11.44 7.85 23.39
N ASN A 333 11.37 6.84 22.51
CA ASN A 333 11.81 6.97 21.13
C ASN A 333 10.95 7.96 20.34
N PHE A 334 9.63 7.95 20.55
CA PHE A 334 8.74 8.94 19.94
C PHE A 334 9.06 10.37 20.42
N SER A 335 9.38 10.57 21.69
CA SER A 335 9.81 11.89 22.21
C SER A 335 11.08 12.39 21.50
N ALA A 336 12.03 11.51 21.19
CA ALA A 336 13.22 11.87 20.44
C ALA A 336 12.90 12.15 18.95
N LEU A 337 12.05 11.32 18.32
CA LEU A 337 11.60 11.48 16.94
C LEU A 337 10.86 12.82 16.75
N SER A 338 9.83 13.06 17.55
CA SER A 338 9.04 14.30 17.58
C SER A 338 9.89 15.52 17.87
N GLY A 339 10.83 15.44 18.81
CA GLY A 339 11.74 16.55 19.13
C GLY A 339 12.68 16.91 17.98
N SER A 340 12.89 16.00 17.02
CA SER A 340 13.70 16.24 15.83
C SER A 340 12.89 16.74 14.63
N TYR A 341 11.55 16.72 14.69
CA TYR A 341 10.67 17.02 13.57
C TYR A 341 10.49 18.54 13.37
N ASP A 342 10.77 19.00 12.15
CA ASP A 342 10.47 20.35 11.70
C ASP A 342 9.13 20.37 10.95
N ALA A 343 8.07 20.73 11.67
CA ALA A 343 6.72 20.77 11.13
C ALA A 343 6.53 21.79 9.98
N ALA A 344 7.40 22.81 9.87
CA ALA A 344 7.28 23.80 8.80
C ALA A 344 7.70 23.23 7.43
N ASN A 345 8.58 22.22 7.45
CA ASN A 345 9.14 21.60 6.24
C ASN A 345 8.77 20.11 6.13
N GLY A 346 8.19 19.52 7.17
CA GLY A 346 7.82 18.11 7.25
C GLY A 346 9.02 17.17 7.18
N VAL A 347 10.14 17.53 7.79
CA VAL A 347 11.42 16.80 7.75
C VAL A 347 11.96 16.57 9.15
N PHE A 348 12.73 15.50 9.37
CA PHE A 348 13.43 15.28 10.64
C PHE A 348 14.86 15.81 10.58
N SER A 349 15.29 16.60 11.55
CA SER A 349 16.67 17.12 11.61
C SER A 349 17.75 16.04 11.76
N SER A 350 17.35 14.81 12.13
CA SER A 350 18.22 13.63 12.24
C SER A 350 18.46 12.91 10.90
N GLN A 351 17.72 13.24 9.84
CA GLN A 351 17.79 12.55 8.55
C GLN A 351 17.29 13.44 7.41
N ASN A 352 18.03 13.52 6.30
CA ASN A 352 17.62 14.34 5.16
C ASN A 352 17.52 13.57 3.84
N VAL A 353 17.88 12.29 3.84
CA VAL A 353 17.71 11.36 2.71
C VAL A 353 16.86 10.20 3.19
N TYR A 354 15.81 9.88 2.44
CA TYR A 354 14.88 8.82 2.78
C TYR A 354 14.69 7.92 1.55
N SER A 355 14.97 6.64 1.71
CA SER A 355 14.42 5.65 0.78
C SER A 355 12.92 5.49 1.00
N ILE A 356 12.21 4.92 0.03
CA ILE A 356 10.80 4.54 0.17
C ILE A 356 10.59 3.57 1.35
N ASP A 357 11.58 2.72 1.65
CA ASP A 357 11.56 1.84 2.83
C ASP A 357 11.66 2.64 4.15
N ASN A 358 12.49 3.70 4.20
CA ASN A 358 12.51 4.60 5.36
C ASN A 358 11.17 5.29 5.57
N VAL A 359 10.50 5.70 4.49
CA VAL A 359 9.16 6.30 4.56
C VAL A 359 8.15 5.28 5.09
N ALA A 360 8.19 4.03 4.60
CA ALA A 360 7.35 2.93 5.09
C ALA A 360 7.49 2.74 6.61
N VAL A 361 8.73 2.59 7.07
CA VAL A 361 9.06 2.39 8.50
C VAL A 361 8.54 3.54 9.37
N ILE A 362 8.75 4.79 8.96
CA ILE A 362 8.30 5.97 9.72
C ILE A 362 6.78 6.02 9.78
N MET A 363 6.11 5.83 8.64
CA MET A 363 4.66 5.87 8.58
C MET A 363 4.01 4.72 9.37
N GLY A 364 4.57 3.50 9.29
CA GLY A 364 4.12 2.36 10.07
C GLY A 364 4.31 2.54 11.57
N ALA A 365 5.42 3.14 12.00
CA ALA A 365 5.67 3.48 13.41
C ALA A 365 4.66 4.53 13.93
N LEU A 366 4.37 5.56 13.15
CA LEU A 366 3.39 6.58 13.52
C LEU A 366 1.97 6.00 13.56
N ASN A 367 1.60 5.15 12.60
CA ASN A 367 0.32 4.46 12.60
C ASN A 367 0.17 3.56 13.85
N SER A 368 1.20 2.77 14.17
CA SER A 368 1.17 1.92 15.36
C SER A 368 1.10 2.72 16.67
N LEU A 369 1.71 3.90 16.75
CA LEU A 369 1.54 4.82 17.89
C LEU A 369 0.09 5.32 18.03
N LYS A 370 -0.56 5.69 16.92
CA LYS A 370 -1.98 6.11 16.91
C LYS A 370 -2.88 5.02 17.50
N LEU A 371 -2.61 3.77 17.12
CA LEU A 371 -3.45 2.64 17.49
C LEU A 371 -3.19 2.11 18.90
N PHE A 372 -1.93 2.06 19.34
CA PHE A 372 -1.55 1.25 20.51
C PHE A 372 -0.88 2.02 21.65
N ALA A 373 -0.47 3.27 21.44
CA ALA A 373 0.25 4.00 22.48
C ALA A 373 -0.67 4.71 23.48
N GLY A 374 -1.90 5.04 23.09
CA GLY A 374 -2.86 5.76 23.95
C GLY A 374 -2.24 7.01 24.58
N ASP A 375 -2.46 7.19 25.88
CA ASP A 375 -1.96 8.35 26.65
C ASP A 375 -0.45 8.31 26.95
N SER A 376 0.27 7.25 26.57
CA SER A 376 1.73 7.19 26.75
C SER A 376 2.49 8.15 25.84
N VAL A 377 1.84 8.69 24.81
CA VAL A 377 2.38 9.72 23.91
C VAL A 377 1.37 10.84 23.69
N ASP A 378 1.85 12.00 23.24
CA ASP A 378 0.98 13.07 22.76
C ASP A 378 0.40 12.67 21.39
N GLN A 379 -0.84 12.18 21.38
CA GLN A 379 -1.54 11.74 20.17
C GLN A 379 -1.71 12.87 19.14
N SER A 380 -1.88 14.12 19.57
CA SER A 380 -1.93 15.26 18.65
C SER A 380 -0.57 15.49 17.98
N ALA A 381 0.54 15.28 18.69
CA ALA A 381 1.86 15.32 18.07
C ALA A 381 2.07 14.17 17.07
N VAL A 382 1.61 12.95 17.39
CA VAL A 382 1.66 11.81 16.47
C VAL A 382 0.92 12.13 15.17
N GLU A 383 -0.32 12.61 15.27
CA GLU A 383 -1.17 12.93 14.12
C GLU A 383 -0.61 14.08 13.26
N ASN A 384 -0.05 15.11 13.88
CA ASN A 384 0.61 16.21 13.19
C ASN A 384 1.85 15.74 12.41
N ILE A 385 2.66 14.84 13.00
CA ILE A 385 3.85 14.29 12.34
C ILE A 385 3.42 13.34 11.23
N PHE A 386 2.46 12.45 11.48
CA PHE A 386 1.90 11.53 10.47
C PHE A 386 1.45 12.30 9.23
N THR A 387 0.62 13.32 9.41
CA THR A 387 0.04 14.09 8.31
C THR A 387 1.11 14.91 7.58
N GLY A 388 1.92 15.68 8.32
CA GLY A 388 2.91 16.57 7.70
C GLY A 388 4.07 15.81 7.05
N PHE A 389 4.52 14.69 7.63
CA PHE A 389 5.56 13.87 7.02
C PHE A 389 5.05 13.16 5.78
N TYR A 390 3.82 12.62 5.79
CA TYR A 390 3.23 12.04 4.59
C TYR A 390 3.10 13.07 3.46
N GLU A 391 2.51 14.24 3.75
CA GLU A 391 2.36 15.31 2.76
C GLU A 391 3.73 15.73 2.18
N SER A 392 4.74 15.92 3.03
CA SER A 392 6.07 16.34 2.57
C SER A 392 6.83 15.24 1.84
N ALA A 393 6.97 14.07 2.46
CA ALA A 393 7.80 12.98 1.97
C ALA A 393 7.14 12.20 0.84
N VAL A 394 5.82 12.04 0.79
CA VAL A 394 5.15 11.30 -0.28
C VAL A 394 4.74 12.23 -1.43
N ASN A 395 4.09 13.35 -1.10
CA ASN A 395 3.49 14.22 -2.12
C ASN A 395 4.43 15.32 -2.61
N LYS A 396 4.91 16.19 -1.72
CA LYS A 396 5.70 17.38 -2.11
C LYS A 396 7.08 17.03 -2.65
N SER A 397 7.63 15.88 -2.27
CA SER A 397 8.92 15.38 -2.75
C SER A 397 8.88 14.81 -4.17
N GLY A 398 7.70 14.41 -4.65
CA GLY A 398 7.54 13.62 -5.87
C GLY A 398 7.86 12.13 -5.69
N LEU A 399 7.82 11.59 -4.46
CA LEU A 399 8.02 10.16 -4.21
C LEU A 399 6.98 9.31 -4.93
N GLN A 400 5.69 9.65 -4.83
CA GLN A 400 4.68 9.10 -5.74
C GLN A 400 4.86 9.77 -7.12
N LEU A 401 5.20 8.98 -8.14
CA LEU A 401 5.62 9.50 -9.45
C LEU A 401 4.45 10.00 -10.30
N SER A 402 3.30 9.36 -10.18
CA SER A 402 2.07 9.74 -10.89
C SER A 402 0.84 9.13 -10.22
N ALA A 403 -0.37 9.59 -10.55
CA ALA A 403 -1.61 8.98 -10.08
C ALA A 403 -2.67 8.95 -11.19
N PRO A 404 -3.43 7.85 -11.35
CA PRO A 404 -4.47 7.77 -12.37
C PRO A 404 -5.60 8.78 -12.08
N PRO A 405 -6.22 9.36 -13.12
CA PRO A 405 -7.44 10.16 -12.96
C PRO A 405 -8.53 9.39 -12.19
N ILE A 406 -9.42 10.10 -11.48
CA ILE A 406 -10.49 9.48 -10.67
C ILE A 406 -11.29 8.41 -11.42
N PRO A 407 -11.74 8.61 -12.68
CA PRO A 407 -12.52 7.59 -13.39
C PRO A 407 -11.73 6.34 -13.81
N VAL A 408 -10.41 6.31 -13.59
CA VAL A 408 -9.51 5.23 -13.99
C VAL A 408 -9.14 4.39 -12.78
N ALA A 409 -9.25 3.06 -12.94
CA ALA A 409 -8.94 2.04 -11.93
C ALA A 409 -9.86 2.01 -10.69
N LYS A 410 -11.01 2.70 -10.75
CA LYS A 410 -12.00 2.80 -9.66
C LYS A 410 -13.40 2.48 -10.18
N GLY A 411 -14.18 1.74 -9.41
CA GLY A 411 -15.62 1.56 -9.64
C GLY A 411 -16.37 2.88 -9.48
N ALA A 412 -17.52 3.03 -10.13
CA ALA A 412 -18.30 4.27 -10.03
C ALA A 412 -18.72 4.61 -8.58
N PHE A 413 -18.91 3.60 -7.74
CA PHE A 413 -19.23 3.76 -6.32
C PHE A 413 -18.05 4.29 -5.50
N GLU A 414 -16.82 4.09 -5.97
CA GLU A 414 -15.57 4.53 -5.32
C GLU A 414 -15.16 5.96 -5.74
N GLN A 415 -16.00 6.72 -6.44
CA GLN A 415 -15.64 8.02 -7.06
C GLN A 415 -16.27 9.25 -6.38
N ASN A 416 -17.07 9.05 -5.32
CA ASN A 416 -17.87 10.13 -4.71
C ASN A 416 -17.13 10.88 -3.59
N GLU A 417 -15.89 10.51 -3.28
CA GLU A 417 -15.07 11.18 -2.27
C GLU A 417 -14.37 12.44 -2.79
N PRO A 418 -13.90 13.35 -1.90
CA PRO A 418 -13.08 14.50 -2.26
C PRO A 418 -11.87 14.13 -3.13
N PRO A 419 -11.52 14.91 -4.18
CA PRO A 419 -10.40 14.60 -5.06
C PRO A 419 -9.04 14.40 -4.35
N ILE A 420 -8.83 15.12 -3.24
CA ILE A 420 -7.63 15.03 -2.41
C ILE A 420 -7.42 13.63 -1.82
N PHE A 421 -8.46 12.81 -1.71
CA PHE A 421 -8.36 11.44 -1.20
C PHE A 421 -7.71 10.49 -2.21
N TYR A 422 -7.77 10.80 -3.52
CA TYR A 422 -7.24 9.90 -4.56
C TYR A 422 -5.83 10.25 -5.03
N SER A 423 -5.46 11.53 -4.91
CA SER A 423 -4.16 12.06 -5.35
C SER A 423 -3.98 13.52 -4.95
N TYR A 424 -2.75 13.89 -4.64
CA TYR A 424 -2.42 15.24 -4.21
C TYR A 424 -2.56 16.27 -5.36
N PRO A 425 -2.95 17.52 -5.08
CA PRO A 425 -3.14 18.52 -6.11
C PRO A 425 -1.88 18.74 -6.94
N GLY A 426 -2.01 18.62 -8.27
CA GLY A 426 -0.89 18.79 -9.21
C GLY A 426 -0.11 17.50 -9.49
N MET A 427 -0.44 16.37 -8.87
CA MET A 427 0.09 15.06 -9.22
C MET A 427 -0.15 14.77 -10.71
N PRO A 428 0.89 14.48 -11.52
CA PRO A 428 0.70 14.22 -12.93
C PRO A 428 -0.04 12.89 -13.15
N ALA A 429 -0.94 12.87 -14.14
CA ALA A 429 -1.50 11.62 -14.65
C ALA A 429 -0.41 10.79 -15.36
N PRO A 430 -0.51 9.45 -15.43
CA PRO A 430 0.56 8.60 -15.94
C PRO A 430 1.11 9.02 -17.32
N PRO A 431 0.28 9.32 -18.35
CA PRO A 431 0.77 9.77 -19.66
C PRO A 431 1.48 11.14 -19.65
N MET A 432 1.31 11.91 -18.58
CA MET A 432 1.84 13.28 -18.41
C MET A 432 2.98 13.36 -17.39
N ALA A 433 3.37 12.23 -16.79
CA ALA A 433 4.35 12.17 -15.70
C ALA A 433 5.82 12.17 -16.16
N GLY A 434 6.09 12.38 -17.46
CA GLY A 434 7.42 12.35 -18.04
C GLY A 434 7.68 11.13 -18.93
N GLY A 435 8.82 11.13 -19.62
CA GLY A 435 9.19 10.13 -20.63
C GLY A 435 8.37 10.19 -21.92
N GLU A 436 8.66 9.28 -22.85
CA GLU A 436 8.01 9.25 -24.17
C GLU A 436 6.52 8.87 -24.08
N PHE A 437 6.17 7.96 -23.18
CA PHE A 437 4.82 7.40 -23.05
C PHE A 437 4.20 7.56 -21.66
N GLY A 438 4.88 8.20 -20.72
CA GLY A 438 4.44 8.36 -19.34
C GLY A 438 5.21 7.50 -18.34
N VAL A 439 4.83 7.65 -17.06
CA VAL A 439 5.37 6.92 -15.91
C VAL A 439 4.24 6.22 -15.17
N ALA A 440 4.44 4.97 -14.76
CA ALA A 440 3.47 4.24 -13.96
C ALA A 440 3.19 4.93 -12.62
N PRO A 441 1.96 4.82 -12.06
CA PRO A 441 1.62 5.40 -10.77
C PRO A 441 2.18 4.54 -9.64
N VAL A 442 3.49 4.66 -9.44
CA VAL A 442 4.27 3.96 -8.44
C VAL A 442 5.17 4.92 -7.67
N PHE A 443 5.77 4.45 -6.58
CA PHE A 443 6.81 5.18 -5.86
C PHE A 443 8.16 5.15 -6.59
N GLY A 444 8.91 6.24 -6.47
CA GLY A 444 10.36 6.23 -6.66
C GLY A 444 11.10 5.61 -5.46
N THR A 445 12.41 5.47 -5.58
CA THR A 445 13.24 4.80 -4.57
C THR A 445 13.65 5.73 -3.44
N GLU A 446 14.00 6.99 -3.75
CA GLU A 446 14.67 7.87 -2.79
C GLU A 446 14.33 9.35 -3.01
N ILE A 447 14.17 10.05 -1.89
CA ILE A 447 13.96 11.50 -1.82
C ILE A 447 15.00 12.14 -0.91
N THR A 448 15.26 13.42 -1.15
CA THR A 448 16.19 14.23 -0.35
C THR A 448 15.60 15.59 -0.04
N TRP A 449 15.80 16.04 1.20
CA TRP A 449 15.65 17.43 1.62
C TRP A 449 17.01 18.13 1.59
N ASP A 450 17.14 19.17 0.75
CA ASP A 450 18.41 19.90 0.58
C ASP A 450 18.63 21.06 1.58
N GLY A 451 17.70 21.23 2.53
CA GLY A 451 17.64 22.39 3.43
C GLY A 451 16.66 23.47 2.98
N SER A 452 16.11 23.37 1.76
CA SER A 452 15.18 24.35 1.21
C SER A 452 13.99 23.74 0.47
N GLN A 453 14.17 22.62 -0.22
CA GLN A 453 13.13 21.95 -0.97
C GLN A 453 13.29 20.43 -0.91
N TRP A 454 12.15 19.75 -1.03
CA TRP A 454 12.12 18.32 -1.27
C TRP A 454 12.37 18.03 -2.74
N SER A 455 13.05 16.93 -3.01
CA SER A 455 13.25 16.44 -4.38
C SER A 455 13.38 14.93 -4.42
N LEU A 456 12.92 14.34 -5.53
CA LEU A 456 13.16 12.95 -5.88
C LEU A 456 14.63 12.78 -6.34
N SER A 457 15.46 12.12 -5.52
CA SER A 457 16.86 11.86 -5.84
C SER A 457 17.04 10.59 -6.67
N ASN A 458 16.11 9.63 -6.57
CA ASN A 458 16.12 8.41 -7.38
C ASN A 458 14.70 7.97 -7.77
N ALA A 459 14.39 8.09 -9.06
CA ALA A 459 13.09 7.75 -9.63
C ALA A 459 12.90 6.26 -10.00
N ARG A 460 13.92 5.41 -9.82
CA ARG A 460 13.74 3.96 -10.05
C ARG A 460 12.66 3.42 -9.11
N PHE A 461 11.98 2.38 -9.53
CA PHE A 461 11.10 1.61 -8.67
C PHE A 461 11.93 0.57 -7.91
N ASP A 462 11.88 0.57 -6.58
CA ASP A 462 12.43 -0.47 -5.71
C ASP A 462 11.30 -1.35 -5.19
N ALA A 463 11.26 -2.62 -5.60
CA ALA A 463 10.14 -3.51 -5.30
C ALA A 463 9.99 -3.79 -3.81
N ALA A 464 11.10 -3.93 -3.07
CA ALA A 464 11.05 -4.23 -1.64
C ALA A 464 10.47 -3.05 -0.86
N GLY A 465 11.06 -1.86 -0.98
CA GLY A 465 10.61 -0.70 -0.25
C GLY A 465 9.24 -0.19 -0.71
N ALA A 466 8.93 -0.22 -2.01
CA ALA A 466 7.61 0.21 -2.51
C ALA A 466 6.48 -0.70 -2.00
N MET A 467 6.69 -2.02 -1.94
CA MET A 467 5.68 -2.93 -1.40
C MET A 467 5.60 -2.86 0.13
N HIS A 468 6.71 -2.62 0.83
CA HIS A 468 6.68 -2.32 2.26
C HIS A 468 5.82 -1.07 2.55
N ALA A 469 6.09 0.05 1.87
CA ALA A 469 5.31 1.27 2.01
C ALA A 469 3.84 1.04 1.68
N SER A 470 3.57 0.30 0.61
CA SER A 470 2.20 -0.03 0.21
C SER A 470 1.48 -0.93 1.22
N ASN A 471 2.19 -1.79 1.96
CA ASN A 471 1.62 -2.56 3.07
C ASN A 471 1.28 -1.64 4.24
N GLU A 472 2.24 -0.84 4.71
CA GLU A 472 2.00 0.10 5.81
C GLU A 472 0.86 1.07 5.51
N PHE A 473 0.70 1.50 4.25
CA PHE A 473 -0.33 2.45 3.86
C PHE A 473 -1.74 1.86 3.78
N ILE A 474 -1.91 0.57 3.45
CA ILE A 474 -3.25 -0.04 3.52
C ILE A 474 -3.67 -0.23 4.98
N TRP A 475 -2.70 -0.45 5.88
CA TRP A 475 -2.95 -0.62 7.31
C TRP A 475 -3.31 0.66 8.05
N PHE A 476 -3.37 1.81 7.36
CA PHE A 476 -4.04 2.99 7.88
C PHE A 476 -5.54 2.76 8.06
N HIS A 477 -6.13 1.90 7.22
CA HIS A 477 -7.51 1.43 7.29
C HIS A 477 -7.58 0.11 8.09
N ASN A 478 -7.07 0.16 9.31
CA ASN A 478 -6.93 -1.02 10.18
C ASN A 478 -8.27 -1.66 10.58
N ASP A 479 -9.37 -0.94 10.38
CA ASP A 479 -10.74 -1.40 10.61
C ASP A 479 -11.28 -2.30 9.48
N GLU A 480 -10.66 -2.29 8.30
CA GLU A 480 -10.98 -3.19 7.19
C GLU A 480 -9.92 -4.27 7.00
N VAL A 481 -8.63 -3.90 7.09
CA VAL A 481 -7.49 -4.82 6.98
C VAL A 481 -6.47 -4.57 8.08
N ASP A 482 -6.37 -5.54 8.99
CA ASP A 482 -5.51 -5.45 10.16
C ASP A 482 -4.08 -5.96 9.87
N GLY A 483 -3.15 -5.01 9.76
CA GLY A 483 -1.70 -5.26 9.65
C GLY A 483 -1.03 -5.72 10.94
N PHE A 484 -1.79 -5.88 12.03
CA PHE A 484 -1.28 -6.21 13.34
C PHE A 484 -1.99 -7.46 13.89
N PRO A 485 -1.47 -8.67 13.62
CA PRO A 485 -2.18 -9.90 13.92
C PRO A 485 -2.42 -10.10 15.42
N VAL A 486 -3.57 -10.70 15.76
CA VAL A 486 -3.98 -10.96 17.15
C VAL A 486 -3.58 -12.37 17.58
N ILE A 487 -2.88 -12.48 18.71
CA ILE A 487 -2.48 -13.77 19.29
C ILE A 487 -3.61 -14.29 20.19
N LYS A 488 -4.16 -15.46 19.85
CA LYS A 488 -5.41 -16.00 20.43
C LYS A 488 -5.39 -16.20 21.96
N GLU A 489 -4.24 -16.36 22.60
CA GLU A 489 -4.15 -16.45 24.08
C GLU A 489 -4.32 -15.09 24.78
N ASN A 490 -4.06 -13.98 24.09
CA ASN A 490 -4.19 -12.60 24.60
C ASN A 490 -5.49 -11.91 24.16
N ALA A 491 -6.44 -12.61 23.55
CA ALA A 491 -7.72 -12.04 23.12
C ALA A 491 -8.53 -11.42 24.30
N MET A 492 -8.21 -11.77 25.55
CA MET A 492 -8.77 -11.13 26.75
C MET A 492 -8.23 -9.72 27.05
N MET A 493 -7.09 -9.32 26.47
CA MET A 493 -6.55 -7.95 26.54
C MET A 493 -7.02 -7.09 25.35
N ALA A 494 -7.40 -7.71 24.22
CA ALA A 494 -7.92 -7.00 23.04
C ALA A 494 -9.29 -6.34 23.30
N ASP A 495 -10.08 -6.91 24.22
CA ASP A 495 -11.33 -6.29 24.72
C ASP A 495 -11.10 -5.00 25.56
N ALA A 496 -9.83 -4.63 25.83
CA ALA A 496 -9.46 -3.38 26.50
C ALA A 496 -8.97 -2.28 25.54
N ALA A 497 -8.90 -2.53 24.23
CA ALA A 497 -8.85 -1.44 23.27
C ALA A 497 -10.14 -0.61 23.48
N PRO A 498 -10.06 0.72 23.71
CA PRO A 498 -11.26 1.52 23.81
C PRO A 498 -12.06 1.27 22.54
N ALA A 499 -13.32 0.87 22.68
CA ALA A 499 -14.26 0.79 21.58
C ALA A 499 -14.14 2.09 20.79
N MET A 500 -13.38 2.06 19.69
CA MET A 500 -13.20 3.22 18.84
C MET A 500 -14.60 3.60 18.42
N ALA A 501 -14.94 4.86 18.66
CA ALA A 501 -16.18 5.43 18.20
C ALA A 501 -16.27 5.09 16.72
N ALA A 502 -17.25 4.25 16.37
CA ALA A 502 -17.58 3.98 14.99
C ALA A 502 -17.60 5.33 14.27
N ALA A 503 -16.73 5.51 13.27
CA ALA A 503 -16.92 6.55 12.29
C ALA A 503 -18.39 6.46 11.84
N PRO A 504 -19.14 7.56 11.79
CA PRO A 504 -20.59 7.48 11.63
C PRO A 504 -20.93 6.86 10.28
N ALA A 505 -21.24 5.57 10.30
CA ALA A 505 -21.97 4.89 9.25
C ALA A 505 -23.41 5.43 9.25
N ALA A 506 -23.64 6.46 8.45
CA ALA A 506 -24.96 6.84 7.95
C ALA A 506 -24.81 7.73 6.72
N LEU A 507 -24.91 7.14 5.53
CA LEU A 507 -25.36 7.86 4.35
C LEU A 507 -26.74 8.46 4.67
N PRO A 508 -26.95 9.78 4.55
CA PRO A 508 -28.29 10.32 4.69
C PRO A 508 -29.10 9.94 3.44
N GLU A 509 -30.13 9.12 3.65
CA GLU A 509 -31.27 9.09 2.74
C GLU A 509 -31.88 10.49 2.67
N THR A 510 -31.79 11.14 1.52
CA THR A 510 -32.67 12.27 1.21
C THR A 510 -33.48 11.96 -0.04
N GLY A 511 -34.73 11.56 0.18
CA GLY A 511 -35.79 11.75 -0.80
C GLY A 511 -36.22 13.21 -0.85
N ALA A 512 -36.35 13.77 -2.05
CA ALA A 512 -37.45 14.65 -2.48
C ALA A 512 -37.17 15.28 -3.87
N GLU A 513 -37.92 14.80 -4.85
CA GLU A 513 -38.62 15.51 -5.94
C GLU A 513 -38.27 16.96 -6.36
N ASN A 514 -38.13 17.10 -7.69
CA ASN A 514 -38.69 18.14 -8.59
C ASN A 514 -38.45 19.64 -8.33
N ASN A 515 -37.66 20.30 -9.19
CA ASN A 515 -38.17 21.16 -10.29
C ASN A 515 -37.12 22.06 -10.98
N ALA A 516 -37.33 22.23 -12.30
CA ALA A 516 -37.12 23.43 -13.13
C ALA A 516 -35.71 23.84 -13.65
N LEU A 517 -35.43 23.41 -14.89
CA LEU A 517 -35.16 24.21 -16.11
C LEU A 517 -34.73 25.69 -15.98
N ALA A 518 -33.52 26.01 -16.51
CA ALA A 518 -33.23 27.16 -17.40
C ALA A 518 -31.81 27.04 -18.03
N GLN A 519 -31.69 26.56 -19.28
CA GLN A 519 -31.19 27.27 -20.50
C GLN A 519 -29.80 27.98 -20.37
N LEU A 520 -28.65 27.36 -20.80
CA LEU A 520 -27.96 27.38 -22.13
C LEU A 520 -27.31 28.75 -22.54
N PRO A 521 -26.23 28.86 -23.38
CA PRO A 521 -25.44 27.82 -24.10
C PRO A 521 -23.89 28.05 -24.33
N LEU A 522 -23.25 26.98 -24.86
CA LEU A 522 -22.18 26.89 -25.90
C LEU A 522 -20.72 27.37 -25.65
N LEU A 523 -19.74 26.44 -25.69
CA LEU A 523 -18.78 26.28 -26.81
C LEU A 523 -17.83 25.06 -26.68
N LEU A 524 -17.97 24.14 -27.65
CA LEU A 524 -17.07 23.14 -28.25
C LEU A 524 -15.88 22.51 -27.49
N ALA A 525 -15.95 21.18 -27.33
CA ALA A 525 -14.93 20.25 -27.83
C ALA A 525 -15.54 18.86 -28.16
N ILE A 526 -15.38 18.46 -29.41
CA ILE A 526 -15.58 17.12 -30.03
C ILE A 526 -14.27 16.35 -29.79
N ALA A 527 -14.12 15.04 -29.55
CA ALA A 527 -14.94 13.83 -29.60
C ALA A 527 -14.25 12.76 -28.73
N GLY A 528 -15.01 11.76 -28.27
CA GLY A 528 -14.43 10.50 -27.77
C GLY A 528 -15.25 9.82 -26.68
N LEU A 529 -16.54 9.55 -26.92
CA LEU A 529 -17.40 8.83 -25.99
C LEU A 529 -18.15 7.74 -26.76
N LEU A 530 -17.65 6.51 -26.68
CA LEU A 530 -18.36 5.29 -27.02
C LEU A 530 -17.65 4.15 -26.29
N LEU A 531 -18.18 3.75 -25.14
CA LEU A 531 -18.12 2.39 -24.58
C LEU A 531 -19.04 2.35 -23.34
N VAL A 532 -20.31 2.02 -23.56
CA VAL A 532 -21.23 1.55 -22.51
C VAL A 532 -22.02 0.40 -23.10
N GLY A 533 -22.03 -0.73 -22.39
CA GLY A 533 -23.15 -1.66 -22.34
C GLY A 533 -23.40 -2.51 -23.59
N GLY A 534 -22.77 -3.68 -23.63
CA GLY A 534 -23.22 -4.78 -24.48
C GLY A 534 -24.54 -5.35 -23.96
N GLY A 535 -25.67 -4.82 -24.46
CA GLY A 535 -27.00 -5.40 -24.31
C GLY A 535 -27.62 -5.64 -25.68
N PHE A 536 -27.54 -6.87 -26.18
CA PHE A 536 -28.19 -7.30 -27.43
C PHE A 536 -29.72 -7.28 -27.25
N ILE A 537 -30.42 -6.34 -27.91
CA ILE A 537 -31.87 -6.47 -28.17
C ILE A 537 -32.06 -6.83 -29.65
N ALA A 538 -32.46 -8.07 -29.88
CA ALA A 538 -32.89 -8.56 -31.18
C ALA A 538 -34.22 -7.89 -31.58
N LEU A 539 -34.22 -7.14 -32.69
CA LEU A 539 -35.45 -6.74 -33.38
C LEU A 539 -36.17 -7.98 -33.93
N ARG A 540 -37.41 -8.20 -33.49
CA ARG A 540 -38.42 -8.91 -34.29
C ARG A 540 -39.60 -7.98 -34.55
N HIS A 541 -39.78 -7.67 -35.84
CA HIS A 541 -41.05 -7.26 -36.43
C HIS A 541 -42.14 -8.28 -36.09
N PHE A 542 -43.35 -7.82 -35.72
CA PHE A 542 -44.57 -8.20 -36.42
C PHE A 542 -45.71 -7.20 -36.18
N ALA A 543 -46.57 -7.13 -37.19
CA ALA A 543 -47.61 -6.15 -37.44
C ALA A 543 -48.87 -6.28 -36.55
N ALA A 544 -49.54 -5.14 -36.42
CA ALA A 544 -50.98 -4.88 -36.51
C ALA A 544 -51.97 -5.66 -35.62
N ILE A 545 -52.90 -4.93 -34.99
CA ILE A 545 -54.35 -4.98 -35.30
C ILE A 545 -55.08 -3.83 -34.57
N LYS A 546 -55.82 -3.05 -35.38
CA LYS A 546 -56.88 -2.06 -35.12
C LYS A 546 -56.58 -0.76 -34.38
#